data_AF-A0A8X6YL92-F1
#
_entry.id   AF-A0A8X6YL92-F1
#
_cell.length_a   1.000
_cell.length_b   1.000
_cell.length_c   1.000
_cell.angle_alpha   90.00
_cell.angle_beta   90.00
_cell.angle_gamma   90.00
#
_symmetry.space_group_name_H-M   'P 1'
#
loop_
_entity.id
_entity.type
_entity.pdbx_description
1 polymer ?
#
loop_
_entity_poly.entity_id
_entity_poly.type
_entity_poly.pdbx_seq_one_letter_code
_entity_poly.pdbx_strand_id
1 'polypeptide(L)'
;MCFIPVIQCPPLNLEDTHLRTEAHNRTYGSRVMFSCPTGYRLVGSPVIICLKNQTWSDAPPFCEAIECEPPLAPNNGRVLDTGRYLTGDFLQFTCNAGFVIVGESITVCNDQGEWTFPPPICKPACEFPGEPAHGHVVPTKFHYDIGEMVTVECLHGFRVLGAPRLRCTSTGHWSSPLAHCRPIIYQS
;
A
#
# COMPACT_ATOMS: atom_id res chain seq x y z
N MET A 1 -58.60 39.07 5.49
CA MET A 1 -57.14 38.81 5.52
C MET A 1 -56.87 37.66 4.57
N CYS A 2 -55.98 37.83 3.59
CA CYS A 2 -55.66 36.80 2.59
C CYS A 2 -54.58 35.87 3.18
N PHE A 3 -54.89 34.59 3.36
CA PHE A 3 -53.88 33.59 3.67
C PHE A 3 -53.11 33.30 2.37
N ILE A 4 -51.91 33.87 2.24
CA ILE A 4 -51.00 33.48 1.16
C ILE A 4 -50.46 32.10 1.55
N PRO A 5 -50.73 31.04 0.77
CA PRO A 5 -50.19 29.73 1.07
C PRO A 5 -48.66 29.79 0.95
N VAL A 6 -47.96 29.46 2.04
CA VAL A 6 -46.50 29.39 2.03
C VAL A 6 -46.11 28.16 1.22
N ILE A 7 -45.45 28.39 0.08
CA ILE A 7 -44.90 27.30 -0.72
C ILE A 7 -43.72 26.72 0.06
N GLN A 8 -43.90 25.50 0.55
CA GLN A 8 -42.87 24.75 1.28
C GLN A 8 -42.69 23.37 0.68
N CYS A 9 -41.44 22.96 0.54
CA CYS A 9 -41.09 21.62 0.11
C CYS A 9 -41.17 20.61 1.27
N PRO A 10 -41.38 19.32 0.98
CA PRO A 10 -41.44 18.28 2.00
C PRO A 10 -40.11 18.18 2.79
N PRO A 11 -40.16 17.70 4.04
CA PRO A 11 -38.94 17.36 4.78
C PRO A 11 -38.07 16.40 3.96
N LEU A 12 -36.77 16.63 3.96
CA LEU A 12 -35.80 15.71 3.35
C LEU A 12 -35.70 14.48 4.26
N ASN A 13 -36.01 13.30 3.73
CA ASN A 13 -35.72 12.04 4.40
C ASN A 13 -34.32 11.59 3.98
N LEU A 14 -33.32 11.90 4.80
CA LEU A 14 -31.94 11.52 4.52
C LEU A 14 -31.72 10.11 5.05
N GLU A 15 -31.69 9.14 4.15
CA GLU A 15 -31.41 7.74 4.52
C GLU A 15 -29.92 7.52 4.81
N ASP A 16 -29.04 8.34 4.22
CA ASP A 16 -27.61 8.29 4.45
C ASP A 16 -27.18 9.13 5.66
N THR A 17 -26.66 8.45 6.68
CA THR A 17 -26.17 9.07 7.93
C THR A 17 -24.92 9.92 7.75
N HIS A 18 -24.17 9.75 6.66
CA HIS A 18 -22.93 10.48 6.40
C HIS A 18 -23.18 11.83 5.72
N LEU A 19 -24.37 12.01 5.13
CA LEU A 19 -24.68 13.22 4.38
C LEU A 19 -24.88 14.42 5.30
N ARG A 20 -24.08 15.48 5.09
CA ARG A 20 -24.15 16.73 5.87
C ARG A 20 -24.91 17.79 5.08
N THR A 21 -25.75 18.56 5.77
CA THR A 21 -26.52 19.67 5.16
C THR A 21 -26.30 20.96 5.91
N GLU A 22 -26.09 22.06 5.19
CA GLU A 22 -25.87 23.39 5.80
C GLU A 22 -27.18 24.18 6.01
N ALA A 23 -28.28 23.79 5.37
CA ALA A 23 -29.53 24.52 5.42
C ALA A 23 -30.74 23.59 5.57
N HIS A 24 -31.64 23.94 6.49
CA HIS A 24 -32.93 23.26 6.69
C HIS A 24 -34.13 24.10 6.21
N ASN A 25 -33.89 25.22 5.50
CA ASN A 25 -34.97 26.04 4.98
C ASN A 25 -35.65 25.36 3.80
N ARG A 26 -36.97 25.27 3.85
CA ARG A 26 -37.82 24.58 2.87
C ARG A 26 -38.77 25.51 2.11
N THR A 27 -38.65 26.83 2.29
CA THR A 27 -39.50 27.80 1.56
C THR A 27 -39.13 27.84 0.09
N TYR A 28 -40.08 28.18 -0.78
CA TYR A 28 -39.82 28.44 -2.20
C TYR A 28 -38.54 29.25 -2.44
N GLY A 29 -37.69 28.77 -3.36
CA GLY A 29 -36.41 29.36 -3.70
C GLY A 29 -35.27 29.07 -2.72
N SER A 30 -35.52 28.37 -1.61
CA SER A 30 -34.46 27.93 -0.70
C SER A 30 -33.54 26.94 -1.40
N ARG A 31 -32.25 27.00 -1.06
CA ARG A 31 -31.20 26.10 -1.56
C ARG A 31 -30.68 25.28 -0.39
N VAL A 32 -30.60 23.97 -0.57
CA VAL A 32 -29.99 23.06 0.40
C VAL A 32 -28.71 22.54 -0.23
N MET A 33 -27.58 22.82 0.42
CA MET A 33 -26.26 22.35 -0.01
C MET A 33 -25.86 21.14 0.83
N PHE A 34 -25.33 20.14 0.15
CA PHE A 34 -24.91 18.87 0.69
C PHE A 34 -23.39 18.73 0.62
N SER A 35 -22.81 18.08 1.61
CA SER A 35 -21.40 17.70 1.63
C SER A 35 -21.20 16.32 2.27
N CYS A 36 -20.12 15.66 1.88
CA CYS A 36 -19.71 14.38 2.44
C CYS A 36 -18.49 14.58 3.36
N PRO A 37 -18.33 13.72 4.39
CA PRO A 37 -17.13 13.71 5.22
C PRO A 37 -15.92 13.24 4.41
N THR A 38 -14.72 13.45 4.95
CA THR A 38 -13.47 12.94 4.36
C THR A 38 -13.55 11.42 4.14
N GLY A 39 -13.05 10.96 2.99
CA GLY A 39 -13.12 9.54 2.59
C GLY A 39 -14.43 9.14 1.91
N TYR A 40 -15.32 10.09 1.63
CA TYR A 40 -16.56 9.86 0.90
C TYR A 40 -16.69 10.85 -0.26
N ARG A 41 -17.26 10.39 -1.38
CA ARG A 41 -17.61 11.23 -2.53
C ARG A 41 -19.12 11.45 -2.59
N LEU A 42 -19.51 12.66 -2.98
CA LEU A 42 -20.92 13.00 -3.16
C LEU A 42 -21.41 12.53 -4.54
N VAL A 43 -22.44 11.68 -4.54
CA VAL A 43 -23.07 11.16 -5.76
C VAL A 43 -24.46 11.78 -5.91
N GLY A 44 -24.64 12.59 -6.95
CA GLY A 44 -25.87 13.33 -7.24
C GLY A 44 -25.69 14.85 -7.23
N SER A 45 -26.79 15.60 -7.13
CA SER A 45 -26.77 17.06 -7.10
C SER A 45 -26.26 17.58 -5.74
N PRO A 46 -25.16 18.36 -5.67
CA PRO A 46 -24.66 18.91 -4.41
C PRO A 46 -25.57 20.02 -3.85
N VAL A 47 -26.47 20.55 -4.67
CA VAL A 47 -27.43 21.58 -4.29
C VAL A 47 -28.80 21.24 -4.87
N ILE A 48 -29.83 21.27 -4.03
CA ILE A 48 -31.23 21.17 -4.47
C ILE A 48 -31.99 22.45 -4.12
N ILE A 49 -33.02 22.76 -4.91
CA ILE A 49 -33.78 24.01 -4.81
C ILE A 49 -35.26 23.69 -4.57
N CYS A 50 -35.92 24.41 -3.66
CA CYS A 50 -37.36 24.28 -3.48
C CYS A 50 -38.12 25.02 -4.59
N LEU A 51 -38.80 24.26 -5.46
CA LEU A 51 -39.51 24.77 -6.62
C LEU A 51 -40.93 25.25 -6.27
N LYS A 52 -41.54 26.00 -7.21
CA LYS A 52 -42.88 26.59 -7.02
C LYS A 52 -44.00 25.55 -6.86
N ASN A 53 -43.80 24.36 -7.44
CA ASN A 53 -44.70 23.22 -7.36
C ASN A 53 -44.58 22.43 -6.03
N GLN A 54 -43.88 22.98 -5.03
CA GLN A 54 -43.66 22.35 -3.72
C GLN A 54 -42.82 21.06 -3.78
N THR A 55 -42.01 20.88 -4.82
CA THR A 55 -41.04 19.78 -4.92
C THR A 55 -39.61 20.30 -4.91
N TRP A 56 -38.67 19.44 -4.52
CA TRP A 56 -37.25 19.69 -4.72
C TRP A 56 -36.89 19.56 -6.20
N SER A 57 -35.84 20.27 -6.62
CA SER A 57 -35.33 20.22 -8.01
C SER A 57 -34.77 18.86 -8.38
N ASP A 58 -34.16 18.16 -7.42
CA ASP A 58 -33.60 16.82 -7.55
C ASP A 58 -33.85 16.03 -6.26
N ALA A 59 -33.59 14.72 -6.32
CA ALA A 59 -33.52 13.87 -5.14
C ALA A 59 -32.29 14.24 -4.27
N PRO A 60 -32.33 14.00 -2.95
CA PRO A 60 -31.14 14.13 -2.11
C PRO A 60 -29.99 13.25 -2.64
N PRO A 61 -28.74 13.77 -2.70
CA PRO A 61 -27.59 12.95 -3.04
C PRO A 61 -27.27 11.97 -1.91
N PHE A 62 -26.31 11.08 -2.14
CA PHE A 62 -25.75 10.21 -1.10
C PHE A 62 -24.22 10.26 -1.11
N CYS A 63 -23.61 9.84 -0.02
CA CYS A 63 -22.18 9.75 0.19
C CYS A 63 -21.73 8.30 -0.03
N GLU A 64 -20.93 8.09 -1.06
CA GLU A 64 -20.31 6.79 -1.33
C GLU A 64 -18.89 6.78 -0.77
N ALA A 65 -18.52 5.71 -0.05
CA ALA A 65 -17.17 5.56 0.46
C ALA A 65 -16.17 5.49 -0.70
N ILE A 66 -15.06 6.19 -0.58
CA ILE A 66 -13.97 6.14 -1.54
C ILE A 66 -13.11 4.93 -1.20
N GLU A 67 -13.02 4.01 -2.14
CA GLU A 67 -12.30 2.75 -2.02
C GLU A 67 -11.34 2.59 -3.18
N CYS A 68 -10.12 2.15 -2.88
CA CYS A 68 -9.13 1.78 -3.87
C CYS A 68 -9.38 0.37 -4.40
N GLU A 69 -9.03 0.13 -5.66
CA GLU A 69 -9.09 -1.23 -6.21
C GLU A 69 -8.18 -2.18 -5.44
N PRO A 70 -8.57 -3.45 -5.20
CA PRO A 70 -7.70 -4.43 -4.58
C PRO A 70 -6.36 -4.53 -5.33
N PRO A 71 -5.21 -4.40 -4.65
CA PRO A 71 -3.91 -4.38 -5.32
C PRO A 71 -3.56 -5.75 -5.92
N LEU A 72 -2.83 -5.73 -7.04
CA LEU A 72 -2.22 -6.93 -7.59
C LEU A 72 -0.92 -7.25 -6.85
N ALA A 73 -0.74 -8.52 -6.50
CA ALA A 73 0.51 -8.99 -5.93
C ALA A 73 1.64 -8.89 -6.99
N PRO A 74 2.83 -8.41 -6.59
CA PRO A 74 3.97 -8.39 -7.51
C PRO A 74 4.39 -9.83 -7.87
N ASN A 75 4.90 -10.01 -9.09
CA ASN A 75 5.46 -11.30 -9.50
C ASN A 75 6.59 -11.71 -8.54
N ASN A 76 6.55 -12.94 -8.03
CA ASN A 76 7.46 -13.41 -6.97
C ASN A 76 7.38 -12.59 -5.67
N GLY A 77 6.21 -12.05 -5.35
CA GLY A 77 5.95 -11.40 -4.07
C GLY A 77 4.50 -11.56 -3.63
N ARG A 78 4.14 -10.83 -2.58
CA ARG A 78 2.87 -10.93 -1.87
C ARG A 78 2.42 -9.55 -1.40
N VAL A 79 1.12 -9.43 -1.18
CA VAL A 79 0.51 -8.29 -0.50
C VAL A 79 0.21 -8.71 0.94
N LEU A 80 0.58 -7.86 1.89
CA LEU A 80 0.21 -7.94 3.30
C LEU A 80 -0.85 -6.85 3.54
N ASP A 81 -2.12 -7.25 3.55
CA ASP A 81 -3.26 -6.36 3.75
C ASP A 81 -4.24 -6.92 4.81
N THR A 82 -5.28 -6.14 5.09
CA THR A 82 -6.37 -6.51 6.01
C THR A 82 -7.71 -6.78 5.29
N GLY A 83 -7.70 -6.76 3.94
CA GLY A 83 -8.91 -6.85 3.12
C GLY A 83 -9.82 -5.61 3.15
N ARG A 84 -9.31 -4.45 3.59
CA ARG A 84 -9.99 -3.14 3.53
C ARG A 84 -9.14 -2.17 2.73
N TYR A 85 -9.79 -1.40 1.85
CA TYR A 85 -9.11 -0.52 0.89
C TYR A 85 -9.72 0.89 0.89
N LEU A 86 -10.18 1.37 2.05
CA LEU A 86 -10.78 2.69 2.19
C LEU A 86 -9.69 3.79 2.21
N THR A 87 -10.06 5.03 1.91
CA THR A 87 -9.14 6.17 2.04
C THR A 87 -8.42 6.17 3.40
N GLY A 88 -7.09 6.24 3.36
CA GLY A 88 -6.21 6.20 4.52
C GLY A 88 -5.73 4.80 4.93
N ASP A 89 -6.36 3.73 4.42
CA ASP A 89 -5.84 2.37 4.61
C ASP A 89 -4.51 2.21 3.85
N PHE A 90 -3.60 1.43 4.42
CA PHE A 90 -2.31 1.12 3.83
C PHE A 90 -2.07 -0.37 3.79
N LEU A 91 -1.21 -0.77 2.86
CA LEU A 91 -0.77 -2.15 2.71
C LEU A 91 0.71 -2.22 2.39
N GLN A 92 1.29 -3.38 2.64
CA GLN A 92 2.71 -3.62 2.47
C GLN A 92 2.96 -4.73 1.45
N PHE A 93 3.86 -4.49 0.52
CA PHE A 93 4.35 -5.48 -0.41
C PHE A 93 5.60 -6.16 0.14
N THR A 94 5.74 -7.46 -0.15
CA THR A 94 6.92 -8.23 0.18
C THR A 94 7.32 -9.15 -0.96
N CYS A 95 8.60 -9.47 -1.08
CA CYS A 95 9.11 -10.39 -2.08
C CYS A 95 9.33 -11.78 -1.47
N ASN A 96 9.16 -12.81 -2.28
CA ASN A 96 9.49 -14.18 -1.92
C ASN A 96 11.02 -14.32 -1.76
N ALA A 97 11.47 -15.36 -1.05
CA ALA A 97 12.88 -15.66 -0.86
C ALA A 97 13.66 -15.71 -2.19
N GLY A 98 14.85 -15.11 -2.22
CA GLY A 98 15.68 -14.96 -3.43
C GLY A 98 15.34 -13.76 -4.29
N PHE A 99 14.42 -12.90 -3.83
CA PHE A 99 14.04 -11.66 -4.51
C PHE A 99 14.07 -10.47 -3.53
N VAL A 100 14.42 -9.31 -4.06
CA VAL A 100 14.43 -8.04 -3.32
C VAL A 100 13.47 -7.05 -3.95
N ILE A 101 12.90 -6.20 -3.11
CA ILE A 101 11.93 -5.21 -3.53
C ILE A 101 12.64 -4.03 -4.20
N VAL A 102 12.12 -3.60 -5.35
CA VAL A 102 12.56 -2.41 -6.06
C VAL A 102 11.36 -1.51 -6.30
N GLY A 103 11.36 -0.36 -5.62
CA GLY A 103 10.22 0.56 -5.56
C GLY A 103 9.74 0.73 -4.11
N GLU A 104 8.54 1.28 -3.96
CA GLU A 104 7.94 1.50 -2.64
C GLU A 104 7.32 0.23 -2.09
N SER A 105 7.67 -0.10 -0.84
CA SER A 105 7.16 -1.29 -0.16
C SER A 105 5.81 -1.08 0.50
N ILE A 106 5.38 0.18 0.68
CA ILE A 106 4.12 0.55 1.33
C ILE A 106 3.38 1.51 0.41
N THR A 107 2.08 1.31 0.29
CA THR A 107 1.19 2.22 -0.44
C THR A 107 -0.07 2.50 0.36
N VAL A 108 -0.65 3.68 0.18
CA VAL A 108 -1.81 4.17 0.93
C VAL A 108 -2.92 4.52 -0.05
N CYS A 109 -4.17 4.22 0.32
CA CYS A 109 -5.32 4.61 -0.47
C CYS A 109 -5.60 6.10 -0.27
N ASN A 110 -5.55 6.88 -1.36
CA ASN A 110 -5.76 8.31 -1.29
C ASN A 110 -7.26 8.69 -1.33
N ASP A 111 -7.54 9.99 -1.32
CA ASP A 111 -8.88 10.56 -1.38
C ASP A 111 -9.52 10.54 -2.78
N GLN A 112 -8.78 10.08 -3.80
CA GLN A 112 -9.27 9.85 -5.16
C GLN A 112 -9.61 8.39 -5.43
N GLY A 113 -9.40 7.49 -4.46
CA GLY A 113 -9.58 6.05 -4.65
C GLY A 113 -8.43 5.42 -5.44
N GLU A 114 -7.23 6.01 -5.37
CA GLU A 114 -6.03 5.49 -5.99
C GLU A 114 -4.94 5.18 -4.96
N TRP A 115 -4.16 4.13 -5.21
CA TRP A 115 -2.97 3.83 -4.43
C TRP A 115 -1.87 4.86 -4.70
N THR A 116 -1.26 5.41 -3.66
CA THR A 116 -0.19 6.42 -3.78
C THR A 116 1.01 5.93 -4.60
N PHE A 117 1.29 4.63 -4.56
CA PHE A 117 2.33 3.97 -5.32
C PHE A 117 1.81 2.68 -5.98
N PRO A 118 2.29 2.36 -7.19
CA PRO A 118 1.97 1.10 -7.85
C PRO A 118 2.68 -0.09 -7.16
N PRO A 119 2.27 -1.34 -7.47
CA PRO A 119 2.99 -2.52 -7.00
C PRO A 119 4.48 -2.48 -7.40
N PRO A 120 5.41 -2.79 -6.47
CA PRO A 120 6.84 -2.77 -6.74
C PRO A 120 7.29 -3.98 -7.57
N ILE A 121 8.56 -3.97 -8.01
CA ILE A 121 9.14 -5.08 -8.75
C ILE A 121 10.00 -5.91 -7.81
N CYS A 122 9.73 -7.22 -7.74
CA CYS A 122 10.63 -8.16 -7.09
C CYS A 122 11.71 -8.61 -8.07
N LYS A 123 12.96 -8.21 -7.83
CA LYS A 123 14.12 -8.60 -8.65
C LYS A 123 14.90 -9.73 -7.99
N PRO A 124 15.37 -10.75 -8.75
CA PRO A 124 16.25 -11.77 -8.20
C PRO A 124 17.49 -11.14 -7.55
N ALA A 125 17.83 -11.55 -6.33
CA ALA A 125 19.03 -11.13 -5.62
C ALA A 125 19.35 -12.13 -4.50
N CYS A 126 20.61 -12.18 -4.08
CA CYS A 126 21.01 -13.05 -2.99
C CYS A 126 20.97 -12.29 -1.67
N GLU A 127 20.40 -12.91 -0.65
CA GLU A 127 20.49 -12.42 0.72
C GLU A 127 21.88 -12.64 1.30
N PHE A 128 22.19 -11.93 2.37
CA PHE A 128 23.40 -12.14 3.15
C PHE A 128 23.54 -13.62 3.57
N PRO A 129 24.61 -14.32 3.15
CA PRO A 129 24.75 -15.76 3.41
C PRO A 129 25.00 -16.09 4.88
N GLY A 130 25.22 -15.08 5.73
CA GLY A 130 25.66 -15.23 7.12
C GLY A 130 27.18 -15.22 7.25
N GLU A 131 27.65 -15.18 8.50
CA GLU A 131 29.08 -15.24 8.81
C GLU A 131 29.52 -16.65 9.23
N PRO A 132 30.65 -17.15 8.72
CA PRO A 132 31.21 -18.41 9.18
C PRO A 132 31.85 -18.23 10.56
N ALA A 133 31.77 -19.26 11.40
CA ALA A 133 32.47 -19.26 12.69
C ALA A 133 33.98 -19.06 12.47
N HIS A 134 34.58 -18.09 13.16
CA HIS A 134 35.99 -17.69 13.00
C HIS A 134 36.35 -17.18 11.59
N GLY A 135 35.41 -16.53 10.91
CA GLY A 135 35.67 -15.78 9.69
C GLY A 135 34.60 -14.72 9.44
N HIS A 136 34.73 -14.06 8.31
CA HIS A 136 33.76 -13.09 7.83
C HIS A 136 33.60 -13.15 6.30
N VAL A 137 32.51 -12.59 5.79
CA VAL A 137 32.16 -12.51 4.37
C VAL A 137 32.35 -11.08 3.88
N VAL A 138 33.10 -10.92 2.80
CA VAL A 138 33.41 -9.62 2.19
C VAL A 138 33.10 -9.56 0.70
N PRO A 139 32.49 -8.47 0.19
CA PRO A 139 31.96 -7.34 0.95
C PRO A 139 30.68 -7.72 1.73
N THR A 140 30.44 -7.09 2.87
CA THR A 140 29.22 -7.29 3.67
C THR A 140 28.10 -6.36 3.19
N LYS A 141 26.99 -6.93 2.72
CA LYS A 141 25.78 -6.22 2.28
C LYS A 141 24.56 -6.99 2.73
N PHE A 142 23.42 -6.30 2.85
CA PHE A 142 22.13 -6.96 3.11
C PHE A 142 21.68 -7.81 1.91
N HIS A 143 21.93 -7.32 0.70
CA HIS A 143 21.58 -7.98 -0.55
C HIS A 143 22.70 -7.84 -1.58
N TYR A 144 22.76 -8.79 -2.49
CA TYR A 144 23.77 -8.88 -3.54
C TYR A 144 23.10 -9.06 -4.89
N ASP A 145 23.51 -8.22 -5.84
CA ASP A 145 23.00 -8.27 -7.20
C ASP A 145 23.49 -9.53 -7.92
N ILE A 146 22.74 -9.91 -8.95
CA ILE A 146 23.08 -11.05 -9.79
C ILE A 146 24.48 -10.89 -10.38
N GLY A 147 25.30 -11.93 -10.21
CA GLY A 147 26.68 -11.96 -10.67
C GLY A 147 27.70 -11.44 -9.66
N GLU A 148 27.28 -10.72 -8.61
CA GLU A 148 28.17 -10.30 -7.53
C GLU A 148 28.79 -11.51 -6.82
N MET A 149 29.97 -11.29 -6.26
CA MET A 149 30.67 -12.30 -5.49
C MET A 149 31.00 -11.80 -4.10
N VAL A 150 30.95 -12.71 -3.15
CA VAL A 150 31.55 -12.54 -1.84
C VAL A 150 32.66 -13.55 -1.63
N THR A 151 33.63 -13.17 -0.82
CA THR A 151 34.78 -14.01 -0.44
C THR A 151 34.69 -14.30 1.05
N VAL A 152 34.93 -15.55 1.42
CA VAL A 152 35.06 -15.97 2.81
C VAL A 152 36.50 -15.74 3.26
N GLU A 153 36.67 -14.89 4.25
CA GLU A 153 37.96 -14.59 4.88
C GLU A 153 37.96 -15.17 6.29
N CYS A 154 38.89 -16.10 6.56
CA CYS A 154 39.03 -16.69 7.89
C CYS A 154 39.94 -15.85 8.76
N LEU A 155 39.66 -15.83 10.06
CA LEU A 155 40.54 -15.23 11.06
C LEU A 155 41.91 -15.95 11.10
N HIS A 156 42.92 -15.25 11.61
CA HIS A 156 44.27 -15.79 11.70
C HIS A 156 44.31 -17.13 12.45
N GLY A 157 45.06 -18.10 11.92
CA GLY A 157 45.12 -19.47 12.44
C GLY A 157 44.01 -20.39 11.93
N PHE A 158 43.11 -19.91 11.07
CA PHE A 158 42.07 -20.70 10.42
C PHE A 158 42.22 -20.68 8.90
N ARG A 159 41.74 -21.73 8.23
CA ARG A 159 41.66 -21.85 6.78
C ARG A 159 40.25 -22.17 6.31
N VAL A 160 39.92 -21.74 5.10
CA VAL A 160 38.64 -22.04 4.45
C VAL A 160 38.56 -23.53 4.12
N LEU A 161 37.43 -24.15 4.48
CA LEU A 161 37.03 -25.49 4.06
C LEU A 161 35.72 -25.39 3.26
N GLY A 162 35.81 -25.60 1.95
CA GLY A 162 34.71 -25.43 1.00
C GLY A 162 35.05 -24.43 -0.11
N ALA A 163 34.02 -23.81 -0.70
CA ALA A 163 34.20 -22.79 -1.73
C ALA A 163 34.60 -21.45 -1.10
N PRO A 164 35.78 -20.87 -1.40
CA PRO A 164 36.21 -19.60 -0.81
C PRO A 164 35.47 -18.39 -1.38
N ARG A 165 34.76 -18.55 -2.49
CA ARG A 165 34.02 -17.50 -3.17
C ARG A 165 32.62 -17.99 -3.52
N LEU A 166 31.63 -17.17 -3.21
CA LEU A 166 30.22 -17.43 -3.46
C LEU A 166 29.76 -16.41 -4.50
N ARG A 167 29.22 -16.85 -5.64
CA ARG A 167 28.65 -15.98 -6.66
C ARG A 167 27.13 -16.00 -6.56
N CYS A 168 26.48 -14.84 -6.61
CA CYS A 168 25.04 -14.77 -6.74
C CYS A 168 24.64 -15.17 -8.17
N THR A 169 23.89 -16.26 -8.32
CA THR A 169 23.48 -16.82 -9.61
C THR A 169 22.27 -16.06 -10.17
N SER A 170 21.92 -16.30 -11.44
CA SER A 170 20.76 -15.68 -12.10
C SER A 170 19.41 -15.98 -11.46
N THR A 171 19.34 -16.95 -10.55
CA THR A 171 18.11 -17.33 -9.84
C THR A 171 18.00 -16.69 -8.45
N GLY A 172 18.93 -15.82 -8.05
CA GLY A 172 18.94 -15.23 -6.70
C GLY A 172 19.40 -16.21 -5.61
N HIS A 173 20.24 -17.18 -5.95
CA HIS A 173 20.82 -18.13 -5.01
C HIS A 173 22.35 -18.13 -5.09
N TRP A 174 23.03 -18.44 -3.98
CA TRP A 174 24.47 -18.57 -3.96
C TRP A 174 24.94 -19.81 -4.73
N SER A 175 26.06 -19.68 -5.46
CA SER A 175 26.64 -20.76 -6.26
C SER A 175 27.12 -21.96 -5.44
N SER A 176 27.24 -21.81 -4.11
CA SER A 176 27.71 -22.82 -3.17
C SER A 176 27.14 -22.50 -1.77
N PRO A 177 27.09 -23.46 -0.85
CA PRO A 177 26.79 -23.18 0.55
C PRO A 177 27.93 -22.40 1.24
N LEU A 178 27.63 -21.70 2.33
CA LEU A 178 28.62 -20.95 3.12
C LEU A 178 29.75 -21.89 3.59
N ALA A 179 30.99 -21.52 3.30
CA ALA A 179 32.17 -22.30 3.70
C ALA A 179 32.49 -22.14 5.18
N HIS A 180 33.21 -23.11 5.76
CA HIS A 180 33.56 -23.10 7.18
C HIS A 180 35.04 -22.73 7.37
N CYS A 181 35.35 -22.00 8.45
CA CYS A 181 36.74 -21.76 8.85
C CYS A 181 37.18 -22.80 9.89
N ARG A 182 38.27 -23.52 9.60
CA ARG A 182 38.82 -24.56 10.49
C ARG A 182 40.25 -24.25 10.89
N PRO A 183 40.68 -24.61 12.12
CA PRO A 183 42.05 -24.38 12.57
C PRO A 183 43.08 -24.98 11.60
N ILE A 184 44.16 -24.26 11.38
CA ILE A 184 45.34 -24.76 10.67
C ILE A 184 46.13 -25.63 11.65
N ILE A 185 46.19 -26.93 11.41
CA ILE A 185 46.99 -27.87 12.22
C ILE A 185 48.36 -27.99 11.54
N TYR A 186 49.42 -27.57 12.22
CA TYR A 186 50.79 -27.89 11.81
C TYR A 186 51.07 -29.35 12.21
N GLN A 187 51.38 -30.21 11.24
CA GLN A 187 51.96 -31.51 11.56
C GLN A 187 53.43 -31.29 11.91
N SER A 188 53.78 -31.59 13.15
CA SER A 188 55.16 -31.72 13.64
C SER A 188 55.74 -33.08 13.28
#